data_AF-A0A6J1LC27-F1
#
_entry.id   AF-A0A6J1LC27-F1
#
_cell.length_a   1.000
_cell.length_b   1.000
_cell.length_c   1.000
_cell.angle_alpha   90.00
_cell.angle_beta   90.00
_cell.angle_gamma   90.00
#
_symmetry.space_group_name_H-M   'P 1'
#
loop_
_entity.id
_entity.type
_entity.pdbx_description
1 polymer ?
#
loop_
_entity_poly.entity_id
_entity_poly.type
_entity_poly.pdbx_seq_one_letter_code
_entity_poly.pdbx_strand_id
1 'polypeptide(L)'
;MRLALIAPLSMAIWLLCLAASATADCCKPSKILFKLAPGKEHSCQTYGGKYHNHETCEKKICGNGDGIVGTWCGRGKCNPRGCHCRNGCLPGEPVSSFREKHGYFNFEYVGYA
;
A
#
# COMPACT_ATOMS: atom_id res chain seq x y z
N MET A 1 25.33 -24.61 40.07
CA MET A 1 23.90 -24.59 39.66
C MET A 1 23.44 -23.34 38.89
N ARG A 2 24.03 -22.14 39.08
CA ARG A 2 23.57 -20.93 38.35
C ARG A 2 23.90 -20.93 36.84
N LEU A 3 25.03 -21.49 36.42
CA LEU A 3 25.45 -21.56 35.01
C LEU A 3 24.55 -22.46 34.12
N ALA A 4 23.95 -23.50 34.68
CA ALA A 4 23.09 -24.43 33.94
C ALA A 4 21.74 -23.81 33.51
N LEU A 5 21.33 -22.71 34.16
CA LEU A 5 20.10 -21.98 33.83
C LEU A 5 20.35 -20.81 32.87
N ILE A 6 21.58 -20.26 32.84
CA ILE A 6 21.92 -19.08 32.02
C ILE A 6 22.05 -19.48 30.54
N ALA A 7 22.67 -20.63 30.25
CA ALA A 7 22.89 -21.12 28.89
C ALA A 7 21.61 -21.38 28.07
N PRO A 8 20.54 -22.02 28.60
CA PRO A 8 19.30 -22.19 27.84
C PRO A 8 18.52 -20.88 27.67
N LEU A 9 18.59 -19.98 28.66
CA LEU A 9 17.95 -18.66 28.60
C LEU A 9 18.56 -17.77 27.52
N SER A 10 19.89 -17.73 27.42
CA SER A 10 20.57 -16.97 26.37
C SER A 10 20.31 -17.56 24.98
N MET A 11 20.25 -18.88 24.84
CA MET A 11 19.93 -19.54 23.57
C MET A 11 18.48 -19.25 23.11
N ALA A 12 17.51 -19.25 24.05
CA ALA A 12 16.12 -18.92 23.75
C ALA A 12 15.95 -17.47 23.29
N ILE A 13 16.60 -16.51 23.95
CA ILE A 13 16.57 -15.09 23.56
C ILE A 13 17.18 -14.91 22.15
N TRP A 14 18.25 -15.64 21.84
CA TRP A 14 18.88 -15.59 20.52
C TRP A 14 17.98 -16.12 19.41
N LEU A 15 17.25 -17.21 19.66
CA LEU A 15 16.27 -17.78 18.73
C LEU A 15 15.07 -16.85 18.49
N LEU A 16 14.58 -16.16 19.52
CA LEU A 16 13.52 -15.15 19.35
C LEU A 16 14.00 -13.94 18.53
N CYS A 17 15.25 -13.51 18.68
CA CYS A 17 15.80 -12.41 17.89
C CYS A 17 16.02 -12.79 16.41
N LEU A 18 16.38 -14.04 16.10
CA LEU A 18 16.52 -14.52 14.72
C LEU A 18 15.17 -14.60 13.98
N ALA A 19 14.09 -14.91 14.69
CA ALA A 19 12.74 -14.94 14.12
C ALA A 19 12.18 -13.54 13.83
N ALA A 20 12.74 -12.50 14.44
CA ALA A 20 12.44 -11.11 14.14
C ALA A 20 13.24 -10.61 12.92
N SER A 21 13.08 -11.28 11.77
CA SER A 21 13.50 -10.71 10.49
C SER A 21 12.64 -9.46 10.23
N ALA A 22 13.19 -8.30 10.56
CA ALA A 22 12.59 -7.00 10.25
C ALA A 22 12.60 -6.82 8.72
N THR A 23 11.58 -7.33 8.04
CA THR A 23 11.30 -6.96 6.67
C THR A 23 10.99 -5.46 6.69
N ALA A 24 11.88 -4.67 6.09
CA ALA A 24 11.62 -3.26 5.88
C ALA A 24 10.45 -3.12 4.92
N ASP A 25 9.22 -3.02 5.45
CA ASP A 25 8.05 -2.74 4.62
C ASP A 25 8.26 -1.41 3.88
N CYS A 26 8.24 -1.50 2.56
CA CYS A 26 8.35 -0.35 1.67
C CYS A 26 6.94 0.05 1.22
N CYS A 27 6.54 1.28 1.52
CA CYS A 27 5.21 1.81 1.26
C CYS A 27 5.11 2.37 -0.16
N LYS A 28 5.36 1.50 -1.15
CA LYS A 28 5.24 1.88 -2.56
C LYS A 28 3.75 2.01 -2.95
N PRO A 29 3.40 3.03 -3.73
CA PRO A 29 2.04 3.13 -4.24
C PRO A 29 1.77 2.10 -5.33
N SER A 30 0.54 1.63 -5.39
CA SER A 30 0.04 0.77 -6.47
C SER A 30 -0.49 1.65 -7.58
N LYS A 31 0.01 1.45 -8.80
CA LYS A 31 -0.51 2.13 -9.99
C LYS A 31 -1.57 1.23 -10.63
N ILE A 32 -2.80 1.73 -10.71
CA ILE A 32 -3.94 0.97 -11.24
C ILE A 32 -4.47 1.60 -12.52
N LEU A 33 -5.06 0.75 -13.36
CA LEU A 33 -5.85 1.11 -14.52
C LEU A 33 -7.32 0.78 -14.28
N PHE A 34 -8.20 1.68 -14.66
CA PHE A 34 -9.66 1.48 -14.56
C PHE A 34 -10.40 2.15 -15.73
N LYS A 35 -11.55 1.60 -16.10
CA LYS A 35 -12.48 2.19 -17.08
C LYS A 35 -13.66 2.82 -16.37
N LEU A 36 -14.15 3.94 -16.87
CA LEU A 36 -15.33 4.61 -16.32
C LEU A 36 -16.60 3.87 -16.77
N ALA A 37 -17.58 3.75 -15.89
CA ALA A 37 -18.86 3.15 -16.26
C ALA A 37 -19.59 4.01 -17.31
N PRO A 38 -20.22 3.40 -18.32
CA PRO A 38 -20.95 4.14 -19.35
C PRO A 38 -22.16 4.87 -18.78
N GLY A 39 -22.53 6.01 -19.38
CA GLY A 39 -23.75 6.75 -19.04
C GLY A 39 -23.64 7.71 -17.85
N LYS A 40 -22.44 7.95 -17.32
CA LYS A 40 -22.20 9.01 -16.31
C LYS A 40 -21.21 10.04 -16.83
N GLU A 41 -21.47 11.33 -16.59
CA GLU A 41 -20.50 12.42 -16.81
C GLU A 41 -19.41 12.38 -15.72
N HIS A 42 -18.62 11.32 -15.72
CA HIS A 42 -17.42 11.24 -14.92
C HIS A 42 -16.20 11.27 -15.82
N SER A 43 -15.15 11.91 -15.36
CA SER A 43 -13.84 11.88 -15.99
C SER A 43 -12.85 11.14 -15.10
N CYS A 44 -11.67 10.81 -15.61
CA CYS A 44 -10.62 10.22 -14.78
C CYS A 44 -10.29 11.12 -13.57
N GLN A 45 -10.40 12.43 -13.75
CA GLN A 45 -10.17 13.46 -12.73
C GLN A 45 -11.20 13.41 -11.60
N THR A 46 -12.45 13.01 -11.87
CA THR A 46 -13.48 12.81 -10.83
C THR A 46 -13.01 11.82 -9.76
N TYR A 47 -12.23 10.82 -10.17
CA TYR A 47 -11.66 9.82 -9.27
C TYR A 47 -10.21 10.12 -8.89
N GLY A 48 -9.70 11.33 -9.17
CA GLY A 48 -8.32 11.73 -8.89
C GLY A 48 -7.27 10.97 -9.72
N GLY A 49 -7.67 10.45 -10.88
CA GLY A 49 -6.79 9.83 -11.87
C GLY A 49 -6.56 10.75 -13.08
N LYS A 50 -5.81 10.24 -14.05
CA LYS A 50 -5.56 10.86 -15.35
C LYS A 50 -5.84 9.86 -16.47
N TYR A 51 -6.04 10.33 -17.69
CA TYR A 51 -6.16 9.43 -18.84
C TYR A 51 -4.82 8.72 -19.10
N HIS A 52 -4.88 7.40 -19.23
CA HIS A 52 -3.76 6.56 -19.70
C HIS A 52 -3.83 6.43 -21.24
N ASN A 53 -5.04 6.23 -21.75
CA ASN A 53 -5.39 6.28 -23.17
C ASN A 53 -6.84 6.79 -23.32
N HIS A 54 -7.43 6.67 -24.50
CA HIS A 54 -8.80 7.14 -24.77
C HIS A 54 -9.90 6.40 -23.98
N GLU A 55 -9.61 5.23 -23.41
CA GLU A 55 -10.60 4.38 -22.74
C GLU A 55 -10.33 4.14 -21.26
N THR A 56 -9.07 4.26 -20.82
CA THR A 56 -8.63 3.87 -19.47
C THR A 56 -8.02 5.05 -18.73
N CYS A 57 -8.29 5.06 -17.42
CA CYS A 57 -7.74 5.98 -16.45
C CYS A 57 -6.60 5.30 -15.68
N GLU A 58 -5.54 6.05 -15.39
CA GLU A 58 -4.44 5.67 -14.49
C GLU A 58 -4.55 6.46 -13.18
N LYS A 59 -4.37 5.78 -12.05
CA LYS A 59 -4.18 6.43 -10.74
C LYS A 59 -3.16 5.68 -9.90
N LYS A 60 -2.35 6.42 -9.14
CA LYS A 60 -1.54 5.85 -8.07
C LYS A 60 -2.32 5.91 -6.76
N ILE A 61 -2.47 4.77 -6.10
CA ILE A 61 -3.23 4.63 -4.87
C ILE A 61 -2.41 3.93 -3.78
N CYS A 62 -2.80 4.17 -2.54
CA CYS A 62 -2.26 3.52 -1.34
C CYS A 62 -3.18 2.40 -0.85
N GLY A 63 -2.75 1.66 0.18
CA GLY A 63 -3.51 0.53 0.73
C GLY A 63 -4.94 0.89 1.11
N ASN A 64 -5.17 2.12 1.58
CA ASN A 64 -6.47 2.62 2.00
C ASN A 64 -7.34 3.13 0.83
N GLY A 65 -6.91 2.91 -0.42
CA GLY A 65 -7.62 3.34 -1.63
C GLY A 65 -7.44 4.81 -1.98
N ASP A 66 -6.72 5.60 -1.18
CA ASP A 66 -6.50 7.01 -1.46
C ASP A 66 -5.39 7.24 -2.47
N GLY A 67 -5.47 8.39 -3.15
CA GLY A 67 -4.36 8.88 -3.96
C GLY A 67 -3.13 9.17 -3.10
N ILE A 68 -1.94 9.06 -3.70
CA ILE A 68 -0.70 9.36 -2.98
C ILE A 68 -0.65 10.83 -2.57
N VAL A 69 -0.21 11.10 -1.33
CA VAL A 69 0.12 12.46 -0.87
C VAL A 69 1.64 12.53 -0.74
N GLY A 70 2.30 13.26 -1.65
CA GLY A 70 3.75 13.27 -1.77
C GLY A 70 4.26 12.13 -2.67
N THR A 71 5.18 11.31 -2.17
CA THR A 71 5.88 10.29 -2.97
C THR A 71 5.53 8.85 -2.59
N TRP A 72 5.21 8.58 -1.33
CA TRP A 72 5.07 7.23 -0.76
C TRP A 72 3.78 7.09 0.04
N CYS A 73 3.32 5.86 0.22
CA CYS A 73 2.13 5.51 0.99
C CYS A 73 2.41 5.30 2.48
N GLY A 74 3.37 6.05 3.04
CA GLY A 74 3.67 6.02 4.46
C GLY A 74 2.65 6.81 5.27
N ARG A 75 2.35 6.37 6.48
CA ARG A 75 1.59 7.18 7.45
C ARG A 75 2.36 8.42 7.91
N GLY A 76 3.68 8.41 7.71
CA GLY A 76 4.57 9.53 7.96
C GLY A 76 5.75 9.51 6.98
N LYS A 77 6.74 10.36 7.27
CA LYS A 77 7.93 10.52 6.41
C LYS A 77 8.66 9.18 6.23
N CYS A 78 8.96 8.86 4.98
CA CYS A 78 9.77 7.71 4.59
C CYS A 78 11.17 8.15 4.18
N ASN A 79 12.09 7.19 4.07
CA ASN A 79 13.36 7.42 3.41
C ASN A 79 13.15 7.60 1.88
N PRO A 80 14.19 8.04 1.13
CA PRO A 80 14.08 8.27 -0.31
C PRO A 80 13.73 7.03 -1.16
N ARG A 81 13.85 5.81 -0.63
CA ARG A 81 13.45 4.57 -1.31
C ARG A 81 12.00 4.15 -1.01
N GLY A 82 11.31 4.91 -0.16
CA GLY A 82 9.93 4.62 0.25
C GLY A 82 9.82 3.55 1.34
N CYS A 83 10.91 3.23 2.02
CA CYS A 83 10.94 2.27 3.12
C CYS A 83 11.20 2.98 4.45
N HIS A 84 11.09 2.23 5.56
CA HIS A 84 11.27 2.76 6.92
C HIS A 84 10.41 4.00 7.18
N CYS A 85 9.16 3.95 6.73
CA CYS A 85 8.21 5.04 6.94
C CYS A 85 7.86 5.15 8.42
N ARG A 86 7.84 6.37 8.95
CA ARG A 86 7.35 6.63 10.31
C ARG A 86 5.91 6.12 10.42
N ASN A 87 5.64 5.27 11.42
CA ASN A 87 4.35 4.61 11.66
C ASN A 87 3.89 3.62 10.57
N GLY A 88 4.81 3.15 9.72
CA GLY A 88 4.56 2.17 8.68
C GLY A 88 3.73 2.71 7.50
N CYS A 89 3.07 1.79 6.78
CA CYS A 89 2.30 2.09 5.57
C CYS A 89 0.82 2.36 5.88
N LEU A 90 0.17 3.09 4.97
CA LEU A 90 -1.29 3.20 4.93
C LEU A 90 -1.88 1.79 4.70
N PRO A 91 -2.77 1.31 5.59
CA PRO A 91 -3.24 -0.07 5.59
C PRO A 91 -4.33 -0.30 4.54
N GLY A 92 -4.61 -1.57 4.24
CA GLY A 92 -5.68 -2.00 3.35
C GLY A 92 -5.16 -2.60 2.04
N GLU A 93 -6.06 -3.22 1.27
CA GLU A 93 -5.77 -3.64 -0.10
C GLU A 93 -6.14 -2.50 -1.05
N PRO A 94 -5.18 -1.97 -1.85
CA PRO A 94 -5.39 -0.77 -2.64
C PRO A 94 -6.63 -0.80 -3.53
N VAL A 95 -6.81 -1.85 -4.35
CA VAL A 95 -7.87 -1.88 -5.36
C VAL A 95 -9.24 -2.01 -4.71
N SER A 96 -9.36 -2.90 -3.73
CA SER A 96 -10.58 -3.16 -2.97
C SER A 96 -11.02 -1.91 -2.22
N SER A 97 -10.09 -1.25 -1.53
CA SER A 97 -10.37 -0.01 -0.79
C SER A 97 -10.75 1.14 -1.72
N PHE A 98 -10.11 1.24 -2.90
CA PHE A 98 -10.45 2.24 -3.90
C PHE A 98 -11.87 2.02 -4.45
N ARG A 99 -12.25 0.76 -4.73
CA ARG A 99 -13.60 0.37 -5.17
C ARG A 99 -14.66 0.61 -4.11
N GLU A 100 -14.36 0.29 -2.86
CA GLU A 100 -15.25 0.57 -1.73
C GLU A 100 -15.51 2.08 -1.59
N LYS A 101 -14.46 2.89 -1.68
CA LYS A 101 -14.54 4.35 -1.49
C LYS A 101 -15.28 5.07 -2.62
N HIS A 102 -15.07 4.64 -3.85
CA HIS A 102 -15.60 5.33 -5.03
C HIS A 102 -16.78 4.62 -5.68
N GLY A 103 -17.23 3.49 -5.13
CA GLY A 103 -18.38 2.72 -5.58
C GLY A 103 -18.05 1.69 -6.67
N TYR A 104 -18.40 0.43 -6.41
CA TYR A 104 -18.09 -0.72 -7.28
C TYR A 104 -18.67 -0.65 -8.70
N PHE A 105 -19.71 0.16 -8.93
CA PHE A 105 -20.41 0.28 -10.22
C PHE A 105 -20.04 1.55 -10.99
N ASN A 106 -19.20 2.41 -10.42
CA ASN A 106 -18.82 3.67 -11.03
C ASN A 106 -17.65 3.53 -12.01
N PHE A 107 -16.88 2.46 -11.87
CA PHE A 107 -15.76 2.12 -12.73
C PHE A 107 -15.44 0.63 -12.65
N GLU A 108 -14.76 0.14 -13.66
CA GLU A 108 -14.28 -1.23 -13.78
C GLU A 108 -12.76 -1.24 -13.60
N TYR A 109 -12.26 -2.03 -12.66
CA TYR A 109 -10.82 -2.25 -12.51
C TYR A 109 -10.31 -3.12 -13.65
N VAL A 110 -9.26 -2.65 -14.33
CA VAL A 110 -8.64 -3.35 -15.46
C VAL A 110 -7.41 -4.12 -15.02
N GLY A 111 -6.55 -3.51 -14.21
CA GLY A 111 -5.27 -4.10 -13.84
C GLY A 111 -4.31 -3.12 -13.16
N TYR A 112 -3.09 -3.60 -12.88
CA TYR A 112 -1.97 -2.72 -12.51
C TYR A 112 -1.25 -2.24 -13.78
N ALA A 113 -0.69 -1.03 -13.73
CA ALA A 113 0.10 -0.43 -14.81
C ALA A 113 1.60 -0.41 -14.52
#